data_AF-A0A5C7XVG9-F1
#
_entry.id   AF-A0A5C7XVG9-F1
#
_cell.length_a   1.000
_cell.length_b   1.000
_cell.length_c   1.000
_cell.angle_alpha   90.00
_cell.angle_beta   90.00
_cell.angle_gamma   90.00
#
_symmetry.space_group_name_H-M   'P 1'
#
loop_
_entity.id
_entity.type
_entity.pdbx_description
1 polymer ?
#
loop_
_entity_poly.entity_id
_entity_poly.type
_entity_poly.pdbx_seq_one_letter_code
_entity_poly.pdbx_strand_id
1 'polypeptide(L)'
;MTTGERLLNGEIADPVETDLLAELDRVFTRWLGRDYDLQAIHATLAVAAANRLDGDPAWLLLVGGPGNAKTETVTALSHAGAHIVSTIASEGALLSGTSKGERAGDATGGLLREIGDRGVIVLKDFTSILSMPVSSRSQVLGALREIYDGAWFRQIGADGGRRLEWQGHISLIGAVTTAWDTHHAAVAEMGDRFIILRLDSSKNRIAFRQVIWPHRRHEFRPHPGLVGAFCSGGGFAGA
;
A
#
# COMPACT_ATOMS: atom_id res chain seq x y z
N MET A 1 0.39 64.10 22.41
CA MET A 1 -0.98 63.79 22.84
C MET A 1 -1.80 63.61 21.57
N THR A 2 -2.42 62.49 21.22
CA THR A 2 -2.52 61.11 21.69
C THR A 2 -3.05 60.34 20.46
N THR A 3 -3.14 59.00 20.54
CA THR A 3 -4.00 58.15 19.69
C THR A 3 -3.28 57.50 18.51
N GLY A 4 -2.42 56.54 18.86
CA GLY A 4 -2.30 55.33 18.06
C GLY A 4 -3.56 54.50 18.24
N GLU A 5 -4.37 54.38 17.19
CA GLU A 5 -5.51 53.46 17.08
C GLU A 5 -6.06 53.54 15.66
N ARG A 6 -5.41 52.87 14.70
CA ARG A 6 -6.05 52.55 13.41
C ARG A 6 -5.30 51.52 12.56
N LEU A 7 -4.94 50.37 13.14
CA LEU A 7 -4.56 49.16 12.39
C LEU A 7 -4.97 47.90 13.15
N LEU A 8 -6.27 47.75 13.42
CA LEU A 8 -6.89 46.48 13.81
C LEU A 8 -8.22 46.45 13.08
N ASN A 9 -8.29 45.72 11.97
CA ASN A 9 -9.49 45.07 11.41
C ASN A 9 -9.14 44.52 10.03
N GLY A 10 -8.73 43.27 10.07
CA GLY A 10 -8.33 42.45 8.94
C GLY A 10 -7.79 41.16 9.54
N GLU A 11 -8.59 40.52 10.40
CA GLU A 11 -8.37 39.13 10.79
C GLU A 11 -8.20 38.32 9.50
N ILE A 12 -6.95 37.97 9.21
CA ILE A 12 -6.67 36.77 8.44
C ILE A 12 -7.14 35.67 9.38
N ALA A 13 -8.36 35.17 9.17
CA ALA A 13 -8.78 33.94 9.80
C ALA A 13 -7.74 32.89 9.39
N ASP A 14 -6.92 32.46 10.35
CA ASP A 14 -6.00 31.35 10.17
C ASP A 14 -6.80 30.19 9.56
N PRO A 15 -6.28 29.54 8.50
CA PRO A 15 -6.96 28.39 7.94
C PRO A 15 -7.06 27.37 9.06
N VAL A 16 -8.29 26.98 9.41
CA VAL A 16 -8.58 25.93 10.38
C VAL A 16 -7.61 24.78 10.10
N GLU A 17 -6.62 24.62 10.97
CA GLU A 17 -5.69 23.50 11.00
C GLU A 17 -6.54 22.27 11.32
N THR A 18 -7.19 21.76 10.28
CA THR A 18 -8.07 20.61 10.36
C THR A 18 -7.14 19.45 10.63
N ASP A 19 -7.31 18.81 11.78
CA ASP A 19 -6.63 17.57 12.09
C ASP A 19 -7.01 16.55 11.00
N LEU A 20 -6.10 16.37 10.02
CA LEU A 20 -6.28 15.51 8.86
C LEU A 20 -6.55 14.06 9.29
N LEU A 21 -5.99 13.65 10.43
CA LEU A 21 -6.24 12.32 10.98
C LEU A 21 -7.66 12.23 11.53
N ALA A 22 -8.13 13.24 12.24
CA ALA A 22 -9.52 13.29 12.69
C ALA A 22 -10.51 13.34 11.51
N GLU A 23 -10.18 14.03 10.41
CA GLU A 23 -11.01 14.04 9.21
C GLU A 23 -11.02 12.66 8.51
N LEU A 24 -9.85 12.02 8.39
CA LEU A 24 -9.72 10.66 7.90
C LEU A 24 -10.60 9.70 8.71
N ASP A 25 -10.53 9.77 10.05
CA ASP A 25 -11.28 8.91 10.95
C ASP A 25 -12.78 9.08 10.75
N ARG A 26 -13.25 10.32 10.59
CA ARG A 26 -14.65 10.62 10.27
C ARG A 26 -15.06 10.05 8.92
N VAL A 27 -14.21 10.15 7.90
CA VAL A 27 -14.51 9.59 6.56
C VAL A 27 -14.59 8.07 6.63
N PHE A 28 -13.61 7.40 7.24
CA PHE A 28 -13.58 5.95 7.32
C PHE A 28 -14.73 5.40 8.16
N THR A 29 -15.01 5.99 9.33
CA THR A 29 -16.15 5.57 10.16
C THR A 29 -17.51 5.86 9.52
N ARG A 30 -17.62 6.92 8.70
CA ARG A 30 -18.84 7.21 7.92
C ARG A 30 -19.12 6.14 6.87
N TRP A 31 -18.10 5.66 6.16
CA TRP A 31 -18.25 4.73 5.05
C TRP A 31 -18.17 3.25 5.44
N LEU A 32 -17.31 2.91 6.39
CA LEU A 32 -17.05 1.52 6.84
C LEU A 32 -17.77 1.18 8.15
N GLY A 33 -18.44 2.14 8.77
CA GLY A 33 -19.18 1.98 10.02
C GLY A 33 -18.41 2.49 11.24
N ARG A 34 -19.15 2.84 12.31
CA ARG A 34 -18.57 3.39 13.54
C ARG A 34 -17.65 2.41 14.28
N ASP A 35 -17.87 1.11 14.08
CA ASP A 35 -17.06 0.04 14.66
C ASP A 35 -15.86 -0.34 13.78
N TYR A 36 -15.56 0.43 12.72
CA TYR A 36 -14.37 0.20 11.92
C TYR A 36 -13.10 0.40 12.75
N ASP A 37 -12.14 -0.53 12.59
CA ASP A 37 -10.86 -0.47 13.27
C ASP A 37 -9.94 0.59 12.64
N LEU A 38 -9.90 1.77 13.25
CA LEU A 38 -9.06 2.87 12.77
C LEU A 38 -7.56 2.55 12.80
N GLN A 39 -7.12 1.59 13.62
CA GLN A 39 -5.72 1.17 13.61
C GLN A 39 -5.32 0.59 12.24
N ALA A 40 -6.26 -0.02 11.52
CA ALA A 40 -6.02 -0.57 10.20
C ALA A 40 -5.58 0.51 9.19
N ILE A 41 -6.31 1.62 9.15
CA ILE A 41 -5.97 2.72 8.24
C ILE A 41 -4.77 3.52 8.75
N HIS A 42 -4.65 3.75 10.06
CA HIS A 42 -3.49 4.46 10.63
C HIS A 42 -2.19 3.71 10.36
N ALA A 43 -2.14 2.40 10.58
CA ALA A 43 -0.96 1.59 10.28
C ALA A 43 -0.64 1.58 8.77
N THR A 44 -1.67 1.49 7.93
CA THR A 44 -1.54 1.57 6.46
C THR A 44 -0.89 2.89 6.03
N LEU A 45 -1.36 4.01 6.57
CA LEU A 45 -0.81 5.33 6.29
C LEU A 45 0.60 5.51 6.86
N ALA A 46 0.86 5.02 8.07
CA ALA A 46 2.16 5.09 8.71
C ALA A 46 3.23 4.38 7.87
N VAL A 47 2.93 3.17 7.35
CA VAL A 47 3.86 2.44 6.48
C VAL A 47 4.08 3.12 5.13
N ALA A 48 3.02 3.69 4.54
CA ALA A 48 3.14 4.47 3.32
C ALA A 48 4.00 5.73 3.53
N ALA A 49 3.79 6.46 4.62
CA ALA A 49 4.58 7.65 4.97
C ALA A 49 6.03 7.29 5.31
N ALA A 50 6.26 6.18 6.03
CA ALA A 50 7.59 5.68 6.37
C ALA A 50 8.43 5.35 5.13
N ASN A 51 7.81 5.08 3.98
CA ASN A 51 8.54 4.89 2.71
C ASN A 51 9.38 6.12 2.31
N ARG A 52 9.11 7.30 2.87
CA ARG A 52 9.85 8.53 2.61
C ARG A 52 11.04 8.74 3.53
N LEU A 53 11.15 7.93 4.58
CA LEU A 53 12.24 7.99 5.53
C LEU A 53 13.41 7.15 5.01
N ASP A 54 14.58 7.42 5.58
CA ASP A 54 15.76 6.58 5.44
C ASP A 54 15.66 5.40 6.43
N GLY A 55 16.30 4.28 6.08
CA GLY A 55 16.29 3.05 6.86
C GLY A 55 15.68 1.88 6.10
N ASP A 56 15.33 0.83 6.84
CA ASP A 56 14.69 -0.36 6.28
C ASP A 56 13.23 -0.07 5.89
N PRO A 57 12.75 -0.62 4.76
CA PRO A 57 11.36 -0.42 4.36
C PRO A 57 10.40 -1.11 5.33
N ALA A 58 9.27 -0.46 5.63
CA ALA A 58 8.22 -1.08 6.42
C ALA A 58 7.28 -1.92 5.55
N TRP A 59 7.07 -3.18 5.94
CA TRP A 59 6.17 -4.11 5.26
C TRP A 59 5.02 -4.51 6.19
N LEU A 60 3.77 -4.31 5.78
CA LEU A 60 2.57 -4.53 6.60
C LEU A 60 1.64 -5.55 5.95
N LEU A 61 1.14 -6.51 6.73
CA LEU A 61 0.00 -7.34 6.35
C LEU A 61 -1.18 -7.13 7.29
N LEU A 62 -2.31 -6.68 6.73
CA LEU A 62 -3.59 -6.68 7.40
C LEU A 62 -4.20 -8.08 7.31
N VAL A 63 -4.25 -8.81 8.42
CA VAL A 63 -4.81 -10.17 8.51
C VAL A 63 -6.24 -10.11 9.02
N GLY A 64 -7.17 -10.81 8.39
CA GLY A 64 -8.51 -10.99 8.95
C GLY A 64 -9.46 -11.81 8.07
N GLY A 65 -10.61 -12.20 8.63
CA GLY A 65 -11.64 -12.94 7.88
C GLY A 65 -12.25 -12.12 6.72
N PRO A 66 -12.86 -12.75 5.71
CA PRO A 66 -13.57 -12.03 4.64
C PRO A 66 -14.57 -11.01 5.20
N GLY A 67 -14.65 -9.82 4.57
CA GLY A 67 -15.63 -8.79 4.96
C GLY A 67 -15.16 -7.73 5.97
N ASN A 68 -13.95 -7.81 6.51
CA ASN A 68 -13.41 -6.80 7.45
C ASN A 68 -12.83 -5.53 6.77
N ALA A 69 -13.30 -5.15 5.58
CA ALA A 69 -12.84 -3.97 4.80
C ALA A 69 -11.31 -3.84 4.55
N LYS A 70 -10.55 -4.95 4.63
CA LYS A 70 -9.08 -4.95 4.47
C LYS A 70 -8.65 -4.40 3.12
N THR A 71 -9.26 -4.91 2.05
CA THR A 71 -8.91 -4.52 0.68
C THR A 71 -9.27 -3.06 0.46
N GLU A 72 -10.43 -2.61 0.93
CA GLU A 72 -10.86 -1.20 0.90
C GLU A 72 -9.88 -0.29 1.65
N THR A 73 -9.38 -0.74 2.81
CA THR A 73 -8.39 -0.02 3.62
C THR A 73 -7.08 0.18 2.85
N VAL A 74 -6.47 -0.89 2.36
CA VAL A 74 -5.15 -0.79 1.69
C VAL A 74 -5.25 -0.09 0.34
N THR A 75 -6.37 -0.25 -0.38
CA THR A 75 -6.56 0.40 -1.69
C THR A 75 -6.83 1.89 -1.61
N ALA A 76 -7.13 2.44 -0.42
CA ALA A 76 -7.24 3.89 -0.23
C ALA A 76 -5.97 4.64 -0.66
N LEU A 77 -4.80 3.98 -0.57
CA LEU A 77 -3.50 4.52 -1.00
C LEU A 77 -3.36 4.71 -2.52
N SER A 78 -4.30 4.24 -3.35
CA SER A 78 -4.25 4.44 -4.80
C SER A 78 -4.19 5.92 -5.19
N HIS A 79 -4.79 6.78 -4.36
CA HIS A 79 -4.80 8.23 -4.56
C HIS A 79 -3.57 8.93 -3.97
N ALA A 80 -2.67 8.19 -3.31
CA ALA A 80 -1.41 8.68 -2.73
C ALA A 80 -0.18 8.12 -3.46
N GLY A 81 -0.33 7.72 -4.73
CA GLY A 81 0.78 7.28 -5.59
C GLY A 81 1.26 5.85 -5.33
N ALA A 82 0.54 5.05 -4.53
CA ALA A 82 0.89 3.64 -4.35
C ALA A 82 0.52 2.81 -5.59
N HIS A 83 1.39 1.84 -5.92
CA HIS A 83 1.17 0.90 -7.01
C HIS A 83 0.27 -0.24 -6.52
N ILE A 84 -0.98 -0.21 -6.96
CA ILE A 84 -1.96 -1.20 -6.53
C ILE A 84 -1.89 -2.44 -7.43
N VAL A 85 -1.48 -3.56 -6.84
CA VAL A 85 -1.27 -4.83 -7.52
C VAL A 85 -2.27 -5.86 -7.00
N SER A 86 -2.97 -6.50 -7.94
CA SER A 86 -3.93 -7.56 -7.60
C SER A 86 -3.24 -8.91 -7.35
N THR A 87 -2.17 -9.20 -8.10
CA THR A 87 -1.46 -10.48 -8.04
C THR A 87 -0.04 -10.31 -8.54
N ILE A 88 0.93 -10.93 -7.87
CA ILE A 88 2.29 -11.14 -8.40
C ILE A 88 2.32 -12.58 -8.90
N ALA A 89 2.22 -12.81 -10.21
CA ALA A 89 2.07 -14.16 -10.76
C ALA A 89 3.36 -15.00 -10.73
N SER A 90 4.53 -14.35 -10.73
CA SER A 90 5.84 -14.99 -10.67
C SER A 90 6.92 -13.94 -10.35
N GLU A 91 8.15 -14.40 -10.10
CA GLU A 91 9.32 -13.51 -10.03
C GLU A 91 9.53 -12.72 -11.34
N GLY A 92 9.08 -13.29 -12.48
CA GLY A 92 9.06 -12.62 -13.79
C GLY A 92 8.13 -11.41 -13.87
N ALA A 93 7.06 -11.39 -13.07
CA ALA A 93 6.16 -10.24 -12.97
C ALA A 93 6.81 -9.06 -12.20
N LEU A 94 7.69 -9.37 -11.24
CA LEU A 94 8.43 -8.35 -10.47
C LEU A 94 9.52 -7.71 -11.32
N LEU A 95 10.33 -8.53 -11.99
CA LEU A 95 11.38 -8.09 -12.90
C LEU A 95 11.26 -8.99 -14.12
N SER A 96 11.19 -8.49 -15.36
CA SER A 96 10.95 -9.34 -16.53
C SER A 96 12.24 -9.63 -17.31
N GLY A 97 12.38 -10.89 -17.72
CA GLY A 97 13.50 -11.39 -18.53
C GLY A 97 13.18 -11.58 -20.00
N THR A 98 11.98 -11.20 -20.46
CA THR A 98 11.56 -11.40 -21.85
C THR A 98 12.55 -10.75 -22.82
N SER A 99 12.91 -11.47 -23.88
CA SER A 99 13.86 -11.03 -24.91
C SER A 99 13.34 -9.78 -25.63
N LYS A 100 14.23 -8.97 -26.22
CA LYS A 100 13.80 -7.72 -26.90
C LYS A 100 12.84 -7.98 -28.06
N GLY A 101 12.97 -9.11 -28.76
CA GLY A 101 12.12 -9.47 -29.91
C GLY A 101 10.72 -9.95 -29.53
N GLU A 102 10.53 -10.39 -28.28
CA GLU A 102 9.25 -10.91 -27.77
C GLU A 102 8.52 -9.92 -26.86
N ARG A 103 9.08 -8.72 -26.67
CA ARG A 103 8.45 -7.66 -25.88
C ARG A 103 7.35 -6.99 -26.69
N ALA A 104 6.16 -6.89 -26.09
CA ALA A 104 5.15 -5.96 -26.54
C ALA A 104 5.66 -4.51 -26.40
N GLY A 105 5.15 -3.60 -27.23
CA GLY A 105 5.60 -2.19 -27.26
C GLY A 105 5.31 -1.42 -25.96
N ASP A 106 4.37 -1.88 -25.15
CA ASP A 106 3.96 -1.35 -23.86
C ASP A 106 4.59 -2.09 -22.66
N ALA A 107 5.51 -3.03 -22.90
CA ALA A 107 6.13 -3.81 -21.84
C ALA A 107 7.03 -2.93 -20.94
N THR A 108 6.70 -2.86 -19.65
CA THR A 108 7.46 -2.09 -18.65
C THR A 108 8.77 -2.76 -18.24
N GLY A 109 8.91 -4.06 -18.49
CA GLY A 109 10.04 -4.86 -18.02
C GLY A 109 9.86 -5.37 -16.59
N GLY A 110 8.64 -5.36 -16.06
CA GLY A 110 8.27 -5.87 -14.74
C GLY A 110 7.93 -4.75 -13.76
N LEU A 111 7.18 -5.09 -12.70
CA LEU A 111 6.67 -4.14 -11.72
C LEU A 111 7.77 -3.26 -11.10
N LEU A 112 8.92 -3.82 -10.76
CA LEU A 112 10.02 -3.08 -10.16
C LEU A 112 10.65 -2.04 -11.12
N ARG A 113 10.60 -2.30 -12.43
CA ARG A 113 11.06 -1.33 -13.44
C ARG A 113 10.07 -0.19 -13.62
N GLU A 114 8.78 -0.49 -13.48
CA GLU A 114 7.70 0.50 -13.52
C GLU A 114 7.76 1.44 -12.31
N ILE A 115 8.00 0.90 -11.12
CA ILE A 115 8.09 1.68 -9.87
C ILE A 115 9.36 2.53 -9.82
N GLY A 116 10.50 1.97 -10.27
CA GLY A 116 11.80 2.60 -10.14
C GLY A 116 12.50 2.24 -8.83
N ASP A 117 13.25 3.19 -8.28
CA ASP A 117 14.13 3.01 -7.12
C ASP A 117 13.42 3.21 -5.78
N ARG A 118 12.23 3.83 -5.73
CA ARG A 118 11.46 3.99 -4.49
C ARG A 118 9.97 4.01 -4.76
N GLY A 119 9.21 3.33 -3.90
CA GLY A 119 7.75 3.36 -3.99
C GLY A 119 7.03 2.48 -2.97
N VAL A 120 5.70 2.56 -3.00
CA VAL A 120 4.81 1.77 -2.16
C VAL A 120 4.02 0.81 -3.03
N ILE A 121 4.11 -0.49 -2.75
CA ILE A 121 3.28 -1.53 -3.38
C ILE A 121 2.13 -1.87 -2.45
N VAL A 122 0.91 -1.87 -2.98
CA VAL A 122 -0.25 -2.42 -2.29
C VAL A 122 -0.67 -3.73 -2.94
N LEU A 123 -0.60 -4.83 -2.19
CA LEU A 123 -1.13 -6.13 -2.60
C LEU A 123 -2.56 -6.28 -2.09
N LYS A 124 -3.54 -6.20 -3.01
CA LYS A 124 -4.98 -6.32 -2.66
C LYS A 124 -5.33 -7.64 -2.00
N ASP A 125 -4.59 -8.70 -2.38
CA ASP A 125 -4.72 -10.03 -1.80
C ASP A 125 -3.36 -10.75 -1.80
N PHE A 126 -2.72 -10.78 -0.65
CA PHE A 126 -1.51 -11.56 -0.43
C PHE A 126 -1.80 -13.07 -0.39
N THR A 127 -3.05 -13.47 -0.13
CA THR A 127 -3.45 -14.88 -0.10
C THR A 127 -3.19 -15.55 -1.45
N SER A 128 -3.27 -14.80 -2.57
CA SER A 128 -2.95 -15.34 -3.89
C SER A 128 -1.52 -15.87 -3.99
N ILE A 129 -0.56 -15.24 -3.31
CA ILE A 129 0.83 -15.70 -3.25
C ILE A 129 0.91 -16.95 -2.37
N LEU A 130 0.20 -16.97 -1.24
CA LEU A 130 0.16 -18.11 -0.33
C LEU A 130 -0.43 -19.36 -0.98
N SER A 131 -1.42 -19.19 -1.86
CA SER A 131 -2.09 -20.28 -2.57
C SER A 131 -1.30 -20.85 -3.76
N MET A 132 -0.14 -20.27 -4.10
CA MET A 132 0.72 -20.79 -5.16
C MET A 132 1.29 -22.17 -4.83
N PRO A 133 1.65 -22.98 -5.86
CA PRO A 133 2.49 -24.15 -5.67
C PRO A 133 3.76 -23.78 -4.89
N VAL A 134 4.23 -24.69 -4.03
CA VAL A 134 5.33 -24.43 -3.09
C VAL A 134 6.56 -23.84 -3.78
N SER A 135 6.98 -24.39 -4.92
CA SER A 135 8.14 -23.90 -5.69
C SER A 135 7.97 -22.45 -6.16
N SER A 136 6.83 -22.14 -6.79
CA SER A 136 6.52 -20.78 -7.26
C SER A 136 6.39 -19.80 -6.10
N ARG A 137 5.75 -20.24 -5.00
CA ARG A 137 5.62 -19.45 -3.77
C ARG A 137 6.99 -19.10 -3.19
N SER A 138 7.88 -20.09 -3.07
CA SER A 138 9.25 -19.89 -2.56
C SER A 138 10.06 -18.95 -3.44
N GLN A 139 9.92 -19.04 -4.77
CA GLN A 139 10.58 -18.10 -5.69
C GLN A 139 10.08 -16.66 -5.50
N VAL A 140 8.76 -16.45 -5.46
CA VAL A 140 8.19 -15.10 -5.26
C VAL A 140 8.57 -14.52 -3.90
N LEU A 141 8.48 -15.32 -2.83
CA LEU A 141 8.81 -14.86 -1.49
C LEU A 141 10.32 -14.64 -1.31
N GLY A 142 11.17 -15.44 -1.96
CA GLY A 142 12.61 -15.20 -2.05
C GLY A 142 12.94 -13.89 -2.78
N ALA A 143 12.28 -13.62 -3.91
CA ALA A 143 12.43 -12.35 -4.62
C ALA A 143 11.98 -11.15 -3.77
N LEU A 144 10.84 -11.28 -3.06
CA LEU A 144 10.36 -10.27 -2.13
C LEU A 144 11.37 -9.99 -1.00
N ARG A 145 12.04 -11.01 -0.48
CA ARG A 145 13.11 -10.82 0.50
C ARG A 145 14.26 -9.96 -0.04
N GLU A 146 14.76 -10.27 -1.22
CA GLU A 146 15.84 -9.50 -1.86
C GLU A 146 15.40 -8.05 -2.12
N ILE A 147 14.14 -7.83 -2.49
CA ILE A 147 13.56 -6.49 -2.66
C ILE A 147 13.55 -5.71 -1.34
N TYR A 148 13.21 -6.36 -0.22
CA TYR A 148 13.29 -5.72 1.10
C TYR A 148 14.73 -5.33 1.44
N ASP A 149 15.70 -6.20 1.14
CA ASP A 149 17.12 -5.98 1.41
C ASP A 149 17.72 -4.88 0.50
N GLY A 150 16.92 -4.33 -0.42
CA GLY A 150 17.22 -3.14 -1.19
C GLY A 150 17.89 -3.41 -2.54
N ALA A 151 18.19 -4.66 -2.86
CA ALA A 151 18.76 -5.04 -4.14
C ALA A 151 18.39 -6.47 -4.49
N TRP A 152 18.00 -6.70 -5.74
CA TRP A 152 17.74 -8.03 -6.25
C TRP A 152 18.42 -8.26 -7.60
N PHE A 153 19.16 -9.35 -7.66
CA PHE A 153 19.84 -9.80 -8.86
C PHE A 153 19.34 -11.18 -9.25
N ARG A 154 19.06 -11.38 -10.53
CA ARG A 154 18.78 -12.74 -11.02
C ARG A 154 19.43 -13.01 -12.37
N GLN A 155 19.84 -14.26 -12.53
CA GLN A 155 20.35 -14.78 -13.78
C GLN A 155 19.21 -15.43 -14.56
N ILE A 156 19.06 -15.08 -15.83
CA ILE A 156 18.12 -15.71 -16.74
C ILE A 156 18.90 -16.36 -17.89
N GLY A 157 18.47 -17.54 -18.34
CA GLY A 157 19.12 -18.26 -19.45
C GLY A 157 18.80 -17.72 -20.83
N ALA A 158 17.78 -16.86 -20.95
CA ALA A 158 17.40 -16.24 -22.22
C ALA A 158 18.54 -15.39 -22.81
N ASP A 159 18.58 -15.28 -24.15
CA ASP A 159 19.56 -14.49 -24.91
C ASP A 159 21.04 -14.82 -24.59
N GLY A 160 21.36 -16.07 -24.26
CA GLY A 160 22.74 -16.50 -23.99
C GLY A 160 23.23 -16.26 -22.56
N GLY A 161 22.30 -16.04 -21.63
CA GLY A 161 22.61 -15.76 -20.23
C GLY A 161 22.66 -14.26 -19.97
N ARG A 162 21.73 -13.75 -19.17
CA ARG A 162 21.66 -12.34 -18.81
C ARG A 162 21.43 -12.16 -17.32
N ARG A 163 22.12 -11.19 -16.74
CA ARG A 163 21.84 -10.69 -15.39
C ARG A 163 20.79 -9.58 -15.47
N LEU A 164 19.71 -9.74 -14.71
CA LEU A 164 18.80 -8.65 -14.39
C LEU A 164 19.11 -8.15 -12.98
N GLU A 165 18.94 -6.85 -12.80
CA GLU A 165 19.26 -6.17 -11.56
C GLU A 165 18.22 -5.10 -11.26
N TRP A 166 17.82 -5.02 -10.01
CA TRP A 166 17.07 -3.92 -9.45
C TRP A 166 17.70 -3.52 -8.11
N GLN A 167 17.73 -2.23 -7.82
CA GLN A 167 18.11 -1.67 -6.53
C GLN A 167 17.12 -0.57 -6.17
N GLY A 168 16.72 -0.49 -4.91
CA GLY A 168 15.76 0.50 -4.46
C GLY A 168 15.19 0.25 -3.07
N HIS A 169 14.15 0.99 -2.72
CA HIS A 169 13.49 1.00 -1.44
C HIS A 169 11.97 0.91 -1.61
N ILE A 170 11.41 -0.28 -1.36
CA ILE A 170 9.99 -0.55 -1.56
C ILE A 170 9.32 -0.87 -0.24
N SER A 171 8.33 -0.08 0.14
CA SER A 171 7.39 -0.45 1.22
C SER A 171 6.27 -1.29 0.63
N LEU A 172 5.82 -2.31 1.36
CA LEU A 172 4.77 -3.22 0.90
C LEU A 172 3.63 -3.26 1.91
N ILE A 173 2.40 -3.09 1.43
CA ILE A 173 1.19 -3.20 2.24
C ILE A 173 0.27 -4.23 1.61
N GLY A 174 -0.07 -5.29 2.35
CA GLY A 174 -0.90 -6.37 1.86
C GLY A 174 -2.16 -6.58 2.69
N ALA A 175 -3.25 -6.96 2.04
CA ALA A 175 -4.38 -7.57 2.73
C ALA A 175 -4.29 -9.09 2.61
N VAL A 176 -4.47 -9.81 3.71
CA VAL A 176 -4.42 -11.28 3.73
C VAL A 176 -5.56 -11.84 4.57
N THR A 177 -6.06 -13.01 4.17
CA THR A 177 -7.08 -13.72 4.95
C THR A 177 -6.45 -14.45 6.14
N THR A 178 -7.28 -15.07 6.99
CA THR A 178 -6.79 -15.96 8.05
C THR A 178 -6.07 -17.21 7.50
N ALA A 179 -6.06 -17.44 6.19
CA ALA A 179 -5.20 -18.43 5.55
C ALA A 179 -3.71 -18.20 5.86
N TRP A 180 -3.33 -16.98 6.23
CA TRP A 180 -2.01 -16.67 6.79
C TRP A 180 -1.60 -17.66 7.90
N ASP A 181 -2.53 -18.05 8.77
CA ASP A 181 -2.23 -18.88 9.95
C ASP A 181 -1.70 -20.27 9.57
N THR A 182 -2.17 -20.83 8.46
CA THR A 182 -1.71 -22.12 7.94
C THR A 182 -0.36 -22.02 7.22
N HIS A 183 -0.01 -20.84 6.71
CA HIS A 183 1.20 -20.62 5.93
C HIS A 183 2.30 -19.85 6.67
N HIS A 184 2.02 -19.37 7.89
CA HIS A 184 2.94 -18.51 8.65
C HIS A 184 4.32 -19.15 8.83
N ALA A 185 4.40 -20.46 9.15
CA ALA A 185 5.68 -21.15 9.29
C ALA A 185 6.52 -21.09 8.01
N ALA A 186 5.89 -21.36 6.86
CA ALA A 186 6.58 -21.30 5.57
C ALA A 186 7.05 -19.87 5.24
N VAL A 187 6.28 -18.84 5.61
CA VAL A 187 6.65 -17.44 5.39
C VAL A 187 7.77 -17.00 6.34
N ALA A 188 7.70 -17.38 7.61
CA ALA A 188 8.70 -17.09 8.64
C ALA A 188 10.05 -17.77 8.35
N GLU A 189 10.04 -18.99 7.81
CA GLU A 189 11.25 -19.70 7.37
C GLU A 189 12.04 -18.93 6.30
N MET A 190 11.39 -18.08 5.52
CA MET A 190 12.07 -17.22 4.53
C MET A 190 12.59 -15.91 5.15
N GLY A 191 12.42 -15.72 6.47
CA GLY A 191 12.81 -14.53 7.23
C GLY A 191 11.82 -13.40 7.02
N ASP A 192 10.62 -13.52 7.60
CA ASP A 192 9.56 -12.55 7.41
C ASP A 192 9.91 -11.19 8.02
N ARG A 193 9.75 -10.14 7.21
CA ARG A 193 9.90 -8.73 7.64
C ARG A 193 8.56 -8.02 7.75
N PHE A 194 7.49 -8.81 7.85
CA PHE A 194 6.14 -8.29 7.87
C PHE A 194 5.73 -7.94 9.29
N ILE A 195 5.32 -6.69 9.48
CA ILE A 195 4.49 -6.27 10.59
C ILE A 195 3.09 -6.84 10.34
N ILE A 196 2.55 -7.58 11.30
CA ILE A 196 1.23 -8.21 11.19
C ILE A 196 0.23 -7.44 12.03
N LEU A 197 -0.80 -6.89 11.39
CA LEU A 197 -1.95 -6.31 12.08
C LEU A 197 -3.17 -7.20 11.88
N ARG A 198 -3.63 -7.84 12.96
CA ARG A 198 -4.85 -8.67 12.94
C ARG A 198 -6.06 -7.83 13.23
N LEU A 199 -6.99 -7.78 12.27
CA LEU A 199 -8.28 -7.12 12.45
C LEU A 199 -9.25 -8.04 13.17
N ASP A 200 -9.87 -7.54 14.25
CA ASP A 200 -10.87 -8.28 15.01
C ASP A 200 -12.11 -8.57 14.15
N SER A 201 -12.27 -9.84 13.76
CA SER A 201 -13.41 -10.34 12.98
C SER A 201 -14.64 -10.66 13.83
N SER A 202 -14.59 -10.49 15.15
CA SER A 202 -15.71 -10.74 16.05
C SER A 202 -16.51 -9.46 16.35
N LYS A 203 -15.83 -8.31 16.46
CA LYS A 203 -16.44 -7.01 16.75
C LYS A 203 -16.74 -6.18 15.51
N ASN A 204 -15.89 -6.28 14.48
CA ASN A 204 -15.91 -5.36 13.35
C ASN A 204 -16.41 -6.04 12.06
N ARG A 205 -17.36 -6.98 12.20
CA ARG A 205 -18.06 -7.56 11.04
C ARG A 205 -18.91 -6.47 10.42
N ILE A 206 -18.37 -5.86 9.37
CA ILE A 206 -19.09 -4.97 8.51
C ILE A 206 -20.15 -5.81 7.77
N ALA A 207 -21.39 -5.77 8.28
CA ALA A 207 -22.58 -6.28 7.61
C ALA A 207 -22.97 -5.37 6.43
N PHE A 208 -22.04 -5.09 5.51
CA PHE A 208 -22.22 -4.14 4.41
C PHE A 208 -22.00 -4.82 3.05
N ARG A 209 -22.52 -6.05 2.89
CA ARG A 209 -22.32 -6.84 1.66
C ARG A 209 -23.52 -6.88 0.70
N GLN A 210 -24.57 -6.06 0.86
CA GLN A 210 -25.77 -6.29 0.03
C GLN A 210 -26.47 -5.10 -0.64
N VAL A 211 -26.30 -3.82 -0.29
CA VAL A 211 -27.21 -2.80 -0.88
C VAL A 211 -26.54 -1.56 -1.48
N ILE A 212 -25.50 -0.98 -0.88
CA ILE A 212 -25.08 0.38 -1.25
C ILE A 212 -23.76 0.43 -2.05
N TRP A 213 -22.82 -0.49 -1.79
CA TRP A 213 -21.43 -0.39 -2.29
C TRP A 213 -21.23 -0.59 -3.80
N PRO A 214 -21.88 -1.57 -4.48
CA PRO A 214 -21.69 -1.75 -5.93
C PRO A 214 -22.15 -0.53 -6.74
N HIS A 215 -23.15 0.21 -6.24
CA HIS A 215 -23.81 1.29 -6.96
C HIS A 215 -23.12 2.66 -6.79
N ARG A 216 -22.27 2.85 -5.76
CA ARG A 216 -21.65 4.15 -5.45
C ARG A 216 -20.13 4.13 -5.32
N ARG A 217 -19.46 3.13 -5.89
CA ARG A 217 -17.99 3.01 -5.88
C ARG A 217 -17.25 4.25 -6.42
N HIS A 218 -17.90 5.01 -7.30
CA HIS A 218 -17.41 6.25 -7.89
C HIS A 218 -17.62 7.49 -6.99
N GLU A 219 -18.51 7.41 -5.99
CA GLU A 219 -18.75 8.48 -5.00
C GLU A 219 -17.82 8.37 -3.78
N PHE A 220 -17.18 7.20 -3.56
CA PHE A 220 -16.09 7.06 -2.60
C PHE A 220 -14.83 7.77 -3.15
N ARG A 221 -14.87 9.09 -3.10
CA ARG A 221 -13.71 9.97 -3.21
C ARG A 221 -13.43 10.51 -1.81
N PRO A 222 -12.54 9.87 -1.02
CA PRO A 222 -11.78 10.70 -0.07
C PRO A 222 -11.20 11.84 -0.90
N HIS A 223 -11.30 13.09 -0.42
CA HIS A 223 -10.73 14.23 -1.14
C HIS A 223 -9.31 13.82 -1.56
N PRO A 224 -8.90 13.96 -2.84
CA PRO A 224 -7.60 13.43 -3.30
C PRO A 224 -6.44 13.89 -2.40
N GLY A 225 -6.61 15.06 -1.81
CA GLY A 225 -5.70 15.64 -0.83
C GLY A 225 -5.78 15.10 0.59
N LEU A 226 -6.67 14.21 1.02
CA LEU A 226 -6.74 13.81 2.45
C LEU A 226 -5.76 12.67 2.76
N VAL A 227 -5.87 11.56 2.02
CA VAL A 227 -4.87 10.47 2.05
C VAL A 227 -3.57 10.96 1.40
N GLY A 228 -3.69 11.76 0.33
CA GLY A 228 -2.58 12.43 -0.33
C GLY A 228 -1.82 13.39 0.60
N ALA A 229 -2.49 14.32 1.31
CA ALA A 229 -1.81 15.29 2.18
C ALA A 229 -1.16 14.64 3.40
N PHE A 230 -1.77 13.59 3.94
CA PHE A 230 -1.15 12.84 5.04
C PHE A 230 0.17 12.19 4.57
N CYS A 231 0.17 11.55 3.40
CA CYS A 231 1.38 10.95 2.84
C CYS A 231 2.36 11.98 2.23
N SER A 232 1.88 13.13 1.77
CA SER A 232 2.68 14.16 1.11
C SER A 232 3.33 15.14 2.07
N GLY A 233 2.87 15.23 3.33
CA GLY A 233 3.27 16.29 4.26
C GLY A 233 2.73 17.63 3.74
N GLY A 234 2.07 18.41 4.60
CA GLY A 234 1.39 19.65 4.20
C GLY A 234 2.24 20.50 3.25
N GLY A 235 1.72 20.69 2.04
CA GLY A 235 2.37 21.44 0.97
C GLY A 235 1.52 21.39 -0.29
N PHE A 236 0.59 22.35 -0.40
CA PHE A 236 0.06 22.76 -1.70
C PHE A 236 1.24 23.20 -2.57
N ALA A 237 1.76 22.32 -3.42
CA ALA A 237 2.57 22.70 -4.56
C ALA A 237 1.59 22.81 -5.74
N GLY A 238 1.37 24.05 -6.17
CA GLY A 238 0.41 24.41 -7.21
C GLY A 238 0.74 23.85 -8.59
N ALA A 239 -0.31 23.68 -9.36
CA ALA A 239 -0.33 23.86 -10.80
C ALA A 239 -1.37 24.95 -11.12
#